data_AF-A0A954HNZ9-F1
#
_entry.id   AF-A0A954HNZ9-F1
#
_cell.length_a   1.000
_cell.length_b   1.000
_cell.length_c   1.000
_cell.angle_alpha   90.00
_cell.angle_beta   90.00
_cell.angle_gamma   90.00
#
_symmetry.space_group_name_H-M   'P 1'
#
loop_
_entity.id
_entity.type
_entity.pdbx_description
1 polymer ?
#
loop_
_entity_poly.entity_id
_entity_poly.type
_entity_poly.pdbx_seq_one_letter_code
_entity_poly.pdbx_strand_id
1 'polypeptide(L)'
;MIYDRTPWIPYSPVDSAGGAAWKEIQAANTEGKPTPGLQLTYFKKPRPVYEFYDLDADVSELENLSGRPEVAAVEREHRLALAERMILDFDYLPLPDVMEPTAGAGGKKAKATSNGKK
;
A
#
# COMPACT_ATOMS: atom_id res chain seq x y z
N MET A 1 -6.95 -4.63 3.41
CA MET A 1 -6.34 -3.86 2.29
C MET A 1 -7.07 -2.54 2.12
N ILE A 2 -6.35 -1.45 1.88
CA ILE A 2 -6.88 -0.10 1.67
C ILE A 2 -6.36 0.43 0.33
N TYR A 3 -7.23 1.10 -0.44
CA TYR A 3 -6.90 1.80 -1.69
C TYR A 3 -7.23 3.30 -1.56
N ASP A 4 -6.21 4.11 -1.28
CA ASP A 4 -6.34 5.56 -1.11
C ASP A 4 -6.34 6.28 -2.47
N ARG A 5 -7.44 6.97 -2.77
CA ARG A 5 -7.60 7.79 -3.98
C ARG A 5 -7.28 9.25 -3.80
N THR A 6 -7.02 9.68 -2.57
CA THR A 6 -6.73 11.06 -2.22
C THR A 6 -5.47 11.18 -1.35
N PRO A 7 -4.33 10.59 -1.77
CA PRO A 7 -3.11 10.52 -0.95
C PRO A 7 -2.51 11.89 -0.59
N TRP A 8 -2.91 12.96 -1.28
CA TRP A 8 -2.51 14.34 -0.99
C TRP A 8 -3.31 14.97 0.15
N ILE A 9 -4.48 14.43 0.51
CA ILE A 9 -5.29 14.93 1.61
C ILE A 9 -4.71 14.40 2.93
N PRO A 10 -4.34 15.27 3.88
CA PRO A 10 -3.88 14.84 5.20
C PRO A 10 -4.94 13.98 5.89
N TYR A 11 -4.50 12.94 6.60
CA TYR A 11 -5.40 12.18 7.47
C TYR A 11 -6.03 13.11 8.52
N SER A 12 -7.32 12.93 8.73
CA SER A 12 -8.07 13.53 9.83
C SER A 12 -9.19 12.57 10.22
N PRO A 13 -9.39 12.31 11.53
CA PRO A 13 -10.49 11.48 11.96
C PRO A 13 -11.83 12.18 11.63
N VAL A 14 -12.76 11.44 11.04
CA VAL A 14 -14.01 11.98 10.48
C VAL A 14 -14.85 12.69 11.54
N ASP A 15 -15.00 12.10 12.72
CA ASP A 15 -15.92 12.59 13.75
C ASP A 15 -15.22 13.42 14.85
N SER A 16 -13.89 13.46 14.88
CA SER A 16 -13.12 14.04 15.98
C SER A 16 -12.02 15.00 15.56
N ALA A 17 -12.00 15.41 14.28
CA ALA A 17 -11.02 16.37 13.74
C ALA A 17 -10.89 17.66 14.57
N GLY A 18 -12.01 18.17 15.10
CA GLY A 18 -12.03 19.38 15.93
C GLY A 18 -11.80 19.14 17.43
N GLY A 19 -11.79 17.87 17.86
CA GLY A 19 -11.78 17.46 19.26
C GLY A 19 -10.43 17.68 19.96
N ALA A 20 -10.46 17.79 21.29
CA ALA A 20 -9.26 18.02 22.10
C ALA A 20 -8.20 16.93 21.89
N ALA A 21 -8.61 15.65 21.86
CA ALA A 21 -7.70 14.52 21.66
C ALA A 21 -6.91 14.61 20.35
N TRP A 22 -7.56 14.96 19.23
CA TRP A 22 -6.86 15.07 17.94
C TRP A 22 -5.90 16.28 17.90
N LYS A 23 -6.25 17.38 18.58
CA LYS A 23 -5.35 18.53 18.74
C LYS A 23 -4.11 18.18 19.56
N GLU A 24 -4.28 17.41 20.63
CA GLU A 24 -3.17 16.91 21.44
C GLU A 24 -2.25 15.98 20.65
N ILE A 25 -2.82 15.07 19.84
CA ILE A 25 -2.05 14.19 18.96
C ILE A 25 -1.24 14.99 17.93
N GLN A 26 -1.82 16.04 17.34
CA GLN A 26 -1.11 16.94 16.43
C GLN A 26 0.03 17.68 17.15
N ALA A 27 -0.22 18.23 18.34
CA ALA A 27 0.82 18.88 19.14
C ALA A 27 1.96 17.91 19.48
N ALA A 28 1.63 16.71 19.95
CA ALA A 28 2.60 15.67 20.24
C ALA A 28 3.45 15.31 19.01
N ASN A 29 2.86 15.26 17.82
CA ASN A 29 3.59 15.02 16.58
C ASN A 29 4.58 16.15 16.24
N THR A 30 4.21 17.43 16.48
CA THR A 30 5.17 18.54 16.29
C THR A 30 6.37 18.46 17.23
N GLU A 31 6.20 17.77 18.37
CA GLU A 31 7.25 17.50 19.35
C GLU A 31 7.99 16.17 19.10
N GLY A 32 7.66 15.44 18.01
CA GLY A 32 8.31 14.18 17.65
C GLY A 32 8.02 13.01 18.60
N LYS A 33 6.94 13.09 19.39
CA LYS A 33 6.59 12.09 20.42
C LYS A 33 6.01 10.77 19.90
N PRO A 34 5.18 10.73 18.83
CA PRO A 34 4.55 9.49 18.41
C PRO A 34 5.59 8.47 17.94
N THR A 35 5.30 7.18 18.14
CA THR A 35 6.15 6.10 17.62
C THR A 35 6.25 6.17 16.10
N PRO A 36 7.31 5.62 15.48
CA PRO A 36 7.46 5.65 14.03
C PRO A 36 6.25 5.11 13.26
N GLY A 37 5.62 4.03 13.76
CA GLY A 37 4.40 3.47 13.18
C GLY A 37 3.26 4.50 13.15
N LEU A 38 2.94 5.12 14.29
CA LEU A 38 1.90 6.15 14.37
C LEU A 38 2.22 7.39 13.53
N GLN A 39 3.50 7.77 13.42
CA GLN A 39 3.91 8.86 12.53
C GLN A 39 3.62 8.53 11.07
N LEU A 40 3.93 7.30 10.64
CA LEU A 40 3.66 6.85 9.28
C LEU A 40 2.16 6.74 8.99
N THR A 41 1.36 6.21 9.92
CA THR A 41 -0.09 6.05 9.77
C THR A 41 -0.82 7.39 9.70
N TYR A 42 -0.49 8.35 10.58
CA TYR A 42 -1.27 9.59 10.71
C TYR A 42 -0.68 10.81 10.00
N PHE A 43 0.64 10.87 9.81
CA PHE A 43 1.31 12.11 9.42
C PHE A 43 2.15 12.01 8.15
N LYS A 44 2.33 10.82 7.56
CA LYS A 44 3.00 10.65 6.27
C LYS A 44 2.27 11.41 5.16
N LYS A 45 3.02 12.16 4.36
CA LYS A 45 2.52 12.90 3.19
C LYS A 45 3.48 12.73 2.00
N PRO A 46 2.99 12.35 0.80
CA PRO A 46 1.64 11.84 0.55
C PRO A 46 1.40 10.51 1.28
N ARG A 47 0.12 10.21 1.58
CA ARG A 47 -0.25 8.89 2.12
C ARG A 47 -0.01 7.80 1.08
N PRO A 48 0.23 6.55 1.48
CA PRO A 48 0.35 5.45 0.53
C PRO A 48 -0.95 5.27 -0.26
N VAL A 49 -0.85 5.04 -1.57
CA VAL A 49 -2.01 4.70 -2.40
C VAL A 49 -2.55 3.30 -2.04
N TYR A 50 -1.66 2.40 -1.65
CA TYR A 50 -2.02 1.05 -1.24
C TYR A 50 -1.49 0.78 0.16
N GLU A 51 -2.36 0.25 1.01
CA GLU A 51 -2.00 -0.19 2.36
C GLU A 51 -2.46 -1.63 2.55
N PHE A 52 -1.53 -2.48 2.95
CA PHE A 52 -1.74 -3.92 3.11
C PHE A 52 -1.16 -4.34 4.45
N TYR A 53 -1.98 -4.94 5.31
CA TYR A 53 -1.64 -5.26 6.69
C TYR A 53 -1.96 -6.71 6.98
N ASP A 54 -1.14 -7.34 7.82
CA ASP A 54 -1.43 -8.62 8.43
C ASP A 54 -2.20 -8.34 9.73
N LEU A 55 -3.50 -8.61 9.76
CA LEU A 55 -4.33 -8.30 10.92
C LEU A 55 -4.14 -9.30 12.08
N ASP A 56 -3.57 -10.47 11.82
CA ASP A 56 -3.28 -11.46 12.87
C ASP A 56 -2.02 -11.06 13.64
N ALA A 57 -0.98 -10.58 12.92
CA ALA A 57 0.28 -10.14 13.52
C ALA A 57 0.28 -8.65 13.92
N ASP A 58 -0.47 -7.80 13.23
CA ASP A 58 -0.52 -6.35 13.40
C ASP A 58 -1.97 -5.82 13.42
N VAL A 59 -2.65 -6.11 14.53
CA VAL A 59 -4.03 -5.63 14.79
C VAL A 59 -4.12 -4.09 14.75
N SER A 60 -3.01 -3.37 14.94
CA SER A 60 -2.97 -1.90 14.97
C SER A 60 -2.67 -1.25 13.62
N GLU A 61 -2.46 -2.04 12.56
CA GLU A 61 -2.24 -1.56 11.18
C GLU A 61 -1.11 -0.50 11.09
N LEU A 62 -0.01 -0.75 11.79
CA LEU A 62 1.14 0.16 11.87
C LEU A 62 2.20 -0.17 10.81
N GLU A 63 2.27 -1.42 10.34
CA GLU A 63 3.26 -1.86 9.37
C GLU A 63 2.63 -2.15 8.00
N ASN A 64 2.69 -1.16 7.11
CA ASN A 64 2.25 -1.36 5.73
C ASN A 64 3.22 -2.30 4.97
N LEU A 65 2.68 -3.43 4.51
CA LEU A 65 3.36 -4.50 3.77
C LEU A 65 3.23 -4.36 2.23
N SER A 66 2.46 -3.37 1.75
CA SER A 66 2.19 -3.21 0.31
C SER A 66 3.49 -3.07 -0.50
N GLY A 67 3.56 -3.80 -1.61
CA GLY A 67 4.69 -3.81 -2.53
C GLY A 67 5.87 -4.69 -2.10
N ARG A 68 5.79 -5.36 -0.95
CA ARG A 68 6.85 -6.28 -0.52
C ARG A 68 6.76 -7.63 -1.27
N PRO A 69 7.88 -8.19 -1.77
CA PRO A 69 7.87 -9.42 -2.54
C PRO A 69 7.25 -10.62 -1.81
N GLU A 70 7.43 -10.71 -0.50
CA GLU A 70 6.92 -11.78 0.35
C GLU A 70 5.39 -11.86 0.40
N VAL A 71 4.68 -10.74 0.18
CA VAL A 71 3.21 -10.69 0.18
C VAL A 71 2.62 -10.45 -1.22
N ALA A 72 3.44 -10.33 -2.27
CA ALA A 72 3.01 -9.90 -3.60
C ALA A 72 1.86 -10.76 -4.18
N ALA A 73 1.89 -12.07 -3.97
CA ALA A 73 0.83 -12.97 -4.45
C ALA A 73 -0.51 -12.70 -3.74
N VAL A 74 -0.48 -12.53 -2.42
CA VAL A 74 -1.68 -12.30 -1.59
C VAL A 74 -2.21 -10.88 -1.81
N GLU A 75 -1.33 -9.89 -1.90
CA GLU A 75 -1.70 -8.51 -2.21
C GLU A 75 -2.40 -8.44 -3.58
N ARG A 76 -1.87 -9.13 -4.59
CA ARG A 76 -2.48 -9.20 -5.92
C ARG A 76 -3.87 -9.82 -5.89
N GLU A 77 -4.08 -10.89 -5.13
CA GLU A 77 -5.40 -11.51 -4.94
C GLU A 77 -6.41 -10.48 -4.40
N HIS A 78 -6.02 -9.70 -3.39
CA HIS A 78 -6.87 -8.67 -2.80
C HIS A 78 -7.14 -7.52 -3.75
N ARG A 79 -6.15 -7.11 -4.56
CA ARG A 79 -6.33 -6.09 -5.61
C ARG A 79 -7.31 -6.55 -6.69
N LEU A 80 -7.27 -7.82 -7.08
CA LEU A 80 -8.23 -8.39 -8.03
C LEU A 80 -9.64 -8.44 -7.45
N ALA A 81 -9.79 -8.92 -6.21
CA ALA A 81 -11.08 -8.96 -5.53
C ALA A 81 -11.67 -7.55 -5.36
N LEU A 82 -10.84 -6.56 -5.02
CA LEU A 82 -11.24 -5.16 -4.96
C LEU A 82 -11.67 -4.63 -6.33
N ALA A 83 -10.90 -4.89 -7.39
CA ALA A 83 -11.25 -4.47 -8.75
C ALA A 83 -12.58 -5.09 -9.23
N GLU A 84 -12.79 -6.39 -8.99
CA GLU A 84 -14.05 -7.08 -9.28
C GLU A 84 -15.21 -6.40 -8.55
N ARG A 85 -15.05 -6.14 -7.24
CA ARG A 85 -16.08 -5.49 -6.44
C ARG A 85 -16.40 -4.09 -6.96
N MET A 86 -15.39 -3.29 -7.29
CA MET A 86 -15.56 -1.96 -7.87
C MET A 86 -16.33 -2.00 -9.20
N ILE A 87 -16.05 -2.98 -10.06
CA ILE A 87 -16.79 -3.16 -11.33
C ILE A 87 -18.26 -3.49 -11.06
N LEU A 88 -18.52 -4.44 -10.15
CA LEU A 88 -19.89 -4.85 -9.81
C LEU A 88 -20.70 -3.74 -9.16
N ASP A 89 -20.05 -2.87 -8.38
CA ASP A 89 -20.68 -1.73 -7.70
C ASP A 89 -20.73 -0.48 -8.58
N PHE A 90 -20.27 -0.55 -9.83
CA PHE A 90 -20.19 0.58 -10.78
C PHE A 90 -19.43 1.78 -10.20
N ASP A 91 -18.35 1.50 -9.45
CA ASP A 91 -17.48 2.53 -8.89
C ASP A 91 -16.85 3.35 -10.03
N TYR A 92 -16.88 4.67 -9.91
CA TYR A 92 -16.34 5.60 -10.89
C TYR A 92 -14.83 5.82 -10.72
N LEU A 93 -14.24 5.35 -9.63
CA LEU A 93 -12.82 5.48 -9.36
C LEU A 93 -11.99 4.59 -10.30
N PRO A 94 -10.77 5.01 -10.67
CA PRO A 94 -9.86 4.16 -11.42
C PRO A 94 -9.61 2.85 -10.68
N LEU A 95 -9.69 1.73 -11.39
CA LEU A 95 -9.40 0.41 -10.82
C LEU A 95 -7.99 0.35 -10.22
N PRO A 96 -7.77 -0.46 -9.17
CA PRO A 96 -6.45 -0.64 -8.62
C PRO A 96 -5.51 -1.28 -9.65
N ASP A 97 -4.23 -0.93 -9.57
CA ASP A 97 -3.17 -1.58 -10.34
C ASP A 97 -3.01 -3.02 -9.84
N VAL A 98 -3.39 -4.00 -10.64
CA VAL A 98 -3.42 -5.41 -10.26
C VAL A 98 -2.04 -6.09 -10.20
N MET A 99 -0.95 -5.33 -10.33
CA MET A 99 0.43 -5.81 -10.28
C MET A 99 0.68 -6.90 -11.34
N GLU A 100 1.25 -6.50 -12.48
CA GLU A 100 1.62 -7.46 -13.52
C GLU A 100 2.48 -8.59 -12.94
N PRO A 101 2.19 -9.87 -13.26
CA PRO A 101 3.03 -10.97 -12.81
C PRO A 101 4.44 -10.74 -13.37
N THR A 102 5.43 -10.62 -12.49
CA THR A 102 6.83 -10.49 -12.91
C THR A 102 7.22 -11.72 -13.72
N ALA A 103 7.34 -11.58 -15.03
CA ALA A 103 7.91 -12.59 -15.91
C ALA A 103 9.41 -12.72 -15.58
N GLY A 104 9.78 -13.58 -14.64
CA GLY A 104 11.15 -13.55 -14.12
C GLY A 104 11.60 -14.65 -13.15
N ALA A 105 11.03 -15.85 -13.19
CA ALA A 105 11.62 -17.03 -12.52
C ALA A 105 12.01 -18.11 -13.56
N GLY A 106 12.82 -17.72 -14.54
CA GLY A 106 13.16 -18.59 -15.67
C GLY A 106 14.34 -18.11 -16.48
N GLY A 107 15.46 -17.77 -15.82
CA GLY A 107 16.72 -17.45 -16.50
C GLY A 107 17.30 -18.67 -17.22
N LYS A 108 16.80 -19.00 -18.41
CA LYS A 108 17.56 -19.83 -19.37
C LYS A 108 18.59 -18.92 -20.03
N LYS A 109 19.83 -18.97 -19.56
CA LYS A 109 20.99 -18.47 -20.30
C LYS A 109 21.03 -19.16 -21.66
N ALA A 110 20.66 -18.45 -22.71
CA ALA A 110 20.95 -18.88 -24.07
C ALA A 110 22.47 -18.82 -24.27
N LYS A 111 23.08 -20.00 -24.36
CA LYS A 111 24.51 -20.17 -24.65
C LYS A 111 24.74 -19.69 -26.08
N ALA A 112 25.44 -18.57 -26.24
CA ALA A 112 25.86 -18.09 -27.56
C ALA A 112 26.84 -19.10 -28.17
N THR A 113 26.38 -19.87 -29.15
CA THR A 113 27.24 -20.64 -30.04
C THR A 113 27.82 -19.69 -31.08
N SER A 114 29.09 -19.34 -30.92
CA SER A 114 29.89 -18.69 -31.97
C SER A 114 29.98 -19.64 -33.17
N ASN A 115 29.34 -19.29 -34.28
CA ASN A 115 29.54 -20.01 -35.53
C ASN A 115 30.58 -19.25 -36.36
N GLY A 116 31.79 -19.78 -36.41
CA GLY A 116 32.81 -19.34 -37.36
C GLY A 116 32.49 -19.84 -38.77
N LYS A 117 32.66 -18.97 -39.76
CA LYS A 117 32.75 -19.32 -41.19
C LYS A 117 33.64 -18.24 -41.80
N LYS A 118 34.94 -18.57 -41.98
CA LYS A 118 35.56 -19.00 -43.26
C LYS A 118 35.40 -17.96 -44.35
#